data_AF-A0A2H6H770-F1
#
_entry.id   AF-A0A2H6H770-F1
#
_cell.length_a   1.000
_cell.length_b   1.000
_cell.length_c   1.000
_cell.angle_alpha   90.00
_cell.angle_beta   90.00
_cell.angle_gamma   90.00
#
_symmetry.space_group_name_H-M   'P 1'
#
loop_
_entity.id
_entity.type
_entity.pdbx_description
1 polymer ?
#
loop_
_entity_poly.entity_id
_entity_poly.type
_entity_poly.pdbx_seq_one_letter_code
_entity_poly.pdbx_strand_id
1 'polypeptide(L)'
;MLEKFYRDHAQAIYAYLVSQCRDPVWAEDLMQDTFVRATRALGGFQGGSPRAWLLAIARTTFLDDIRRRSRHPMDGELTDVAVFDPDIAQQITVRAVLANLPETQRSALVLRDQLGLSYEEVAGVLGKSLGATKLIIHRARAAFRTAFEKEA
;
A
#
# COMPACT_ATOMS: atom_id res chain seq x y z
N MET A 1 -1.23 24.01 8.66
CA MET A 1 -0.05 23.23 8.19
C MET A 1 -0.39 21.74 8.11
N LEU A 2 -0.83 21.11 9.21
CA LEU A 2 -1.30 19.71 9.23
C LEU A 2 -2.44 19.41 8.22
N GLU A 3 -3.44 20.29 8.15
CA GLU A 3 -4.60 20.11 7.28
C GLU A 3 -4.24 20.11 5.78
N LYS A 4 -3.25 20.94 5.40
CA LYS A 4 -2.71 20.95 4.04
C LYS A 4 -1.94 19.66 3.74
N PHE A 5 -1.11 19.23 4.69
CA PHE A 5 -0.35 17.98 4.59
C PHE A 5 -1.26 16.75 4.46
N TYR A 6 -2.38 16.74 5.19
CA TYR A 6 -3.43 15.75 5.05
C TYR A 6 -4.05 15.81 3.65
N ARG A 7 -4.54 16.98 3.22
CA ARG A 7 -5.18 17.15 1.89
C ARG A 7 -4.30 16.68 0.74
N ASP A 8 -3.01 17.02 0.78
CA ASP A 8 -2.07 16.79 -0.31
C ASP A 8 -1.63 15.31 -0.43
N HIS A 9 -1.80 14.51 0.63
CA HIS A 9 -1.26 13.14 0.69
C HIS A 9 -2.26 12.05 1.08
N ALA A 10 -3.42 12.43 1.63
CA ALA A 10 -4.46 11.51 2.07
C ALA A 10 -4.86 10.51 1.00
N GLN A 11 -5.13 10.99 -0.22
CA GLN A 11 -5.55 10.13 -1.33
C GLN A 11 -4.51 9.08 -1.68
N ALA A 12 -3.22 9.44 -1.70
CA ALA A 12 -2.14 8.50 -2.02
C ALA A 12 -1.95 7.45 -0.92
N ILE A 13 -2.06 7.85 0.35
CA ILE A 13 -1.96 6.94 1.50
C ILE A 13 -3.15 5.99 1.50
N TYR A 14 -4.38 6.50 1.29
CA TYR A 14 -5.58 5.69 1.24
C TYR A 14 -5.52 4.69 0.08
N ALA A 15 -5.17 5.15 -1.13
CA ALA A 15 -5.02 4.26 -2.29
C ALA A 15 -3.96 3.17 -2.04
N TYR A 16 -2.85 3.51 -1.38
CA TYR A 16 -1.87 2.52 -0.95
C TYR A 16 -2.48 1.52 0.04
N LEU A 17 -3.12 1.97 1.12
CA LEU A 17 -3.66 1.08 2.15
C LEU A 17 -4.79 0.18 1.64
N VAL A 18 -5.66 0.68 0.76
CA VAL A 18 -6.69 -0.12 0.07
C VAL A 18 -6.06 -1.17 -0.85
N SER A 19 -4.90 -0.92 -1.45
CA SER A 19 -4.19 -1.96 -2.21
C SER A 19 -3.59 -3.05 -1.30
N GLN A 20 -3.35 -2.72 -0.02
CA GLN A 20 -2.77 -3.65 0.95
C GLN A 20 -3.84 -4.45 1.71
N CYS A 21 -4.99 -3.83 1.96
CA CYS A 21 -6.11 -4.36 2.76
C CYS A 21 -7.27 -4.73 1.85
N ARG A 22 -7.95 -5.85 2.12
CA ARG A 22 -9.19 -6.21 1.39
C ARG A 22 -10.44 -5.48 1.94
N ASP A 23 -10.27 -4.70 2.99
CA ASP A 23 -11.34 -4.03 3.73
C ASP A 23 -11.10 -2.50 3.74
N PRO A 24 -12.02 -1.70 3.16
CA PRO A 24 -11.95 -0.24 3.17
C PRO A 24 -11.96 0.37 4.58
N VAL A 25 -12.74 -0.18 5.51
CA VAL A 25 -12.83 0.34 6.89
C VAL A 25 -11.48 0.17 7.58
N TRP A 26 -10.86 -0.98 7.41
CA TRP A 26 -9.51 -1.21 7.91
C TRP A 26 -8.47 -0.26 7.29
N ALA A 27 -8.59 0.04 6.00
CA ALA A 27 -7.71 1.00 5.34
C ALA A 27 -7.87 2.43 5.89
N GLU A 28 -9.10 2.85 6.24
CA GLU A 28 -9.36 4.13 6.88
C GLU A 28 -8.73 4.21 8.28
N ASP A 29 -8.89 3.18 9.10
CA ASP A 29 -8.28 3.10 10.43
C ASP A 29 -6.75 3.22 10.37
N LEU A 30 -6.13 2.45 9.46
CA LEU A 30 -4.69 2.49 9.25
C LEU A 30 -4.22 3.86 8.74
N MET A 31 -5.03 4.55 7.96
CA MET A 31 -4.72 5.90 7.48
C MET A 31 -4.73 6.90 8.64
N GLN A 32 -5.71 6.83 9.53
CA GLN A 32 -5.75 7.66 10.73
C GLN A 32 -4.52 7.40 11.61
N ASP A 33 -4.19 6.14 11.88
CA ASP A 33 -2.99 5.76 12.64
C ASP A 33 -1.70 6.25 11.98
N THR A 34 -1.63 6.20 10.65
CA THR A 34 -0.50 6.71 9.87
C THR A 34 -0.29 8.20 10.14
N PHE A 35 -1.35 9.02 10.09
CA PHE A 35 -1.24 10.45 10.36
C PHE A 35 -0.91 10.74 11.82
N VAL A 36 -1.48 9.99 12.77
CA VAL A 36 -1.11 10.11 14.19
C VAL A 36 0.38 9.80 14.42
N ARG A 37 0.92 8.75 13.78
CA ARG A 37 2.35 8.46 13.84
C ARG A 37 3.20 9.54 13.14
N ALA A 38 2.74 10.04 11.99
CA ALA A 38 3.43 11.08 11.23
C ALA A 38 3.55 12.38 12.03
N THR A 39 2.50 12.81 12.74
CA THR A 39 2.55 14.02 13.57
C THR A 39 3.59 13.94 14.68
N ARG A 40 3.75 12.75 15.29
CA ARG A 40 4.79 12.49 16.31
C ARG A 40 6.19 12.43 15.71
N ALA A 41 6.32 11.93 14.48
CA ALA A 41 7.61 11.79 13.78
C ALA A 41 8.05 13.05 13.01
N LEU A 42 7.16 14.05 12.85
CA LEU A 42 7.36 15.19 11.98
C LEU A 42 8.63 15.99 12.32
N GLY A 43 8.95 16.14 13.61
CA GLY A 43 10.16 16.85 14.05
C GLY A 43 11.48 16.20 13.63
N GLY A 44 11.46 14.92 13.23
CA GLY A 44 12.62 14.18 12.73
C GLY A 44 12.73 14.14 11.21
N PHE A 45 11.78 14.72 10.47
CA PHE A 45 11.78 14.70 9.01
C PHE A 45 12.92 15.57 8.45
N GLN A 46 13.91 14.92 7.81
CA GLN A 46 15.14 15.56 7.32
C GLN A 46 15.01 16.12 5.89
N GLY A 47 13.78 16.32 5.40
CA GLY A 47 13.52 16.73 4.02
C GLY A 47 13.42 15.56 3.03
N GLY A 48 13.40 15.88 1.73
CA GLY A 48 13.08 14.92 0.67
C GLY A 48 11.58 14.89 0.35
N SER A 49 11.08 13.78 -0.18
CA SER A 49 9.68 13.62 -0.58
C SER A 49 8.77 13.33 0.61
N PRO A 50 7.87 14.26 1.00
CA PRO A 50 6.98 14.03 2.13
C PRO A 50 5.99 12.89 1.84
N ARG A 51 5.62 12.72 0.56
CA ARG A 51 4.76 11.61 0.11
C ARG A 51 5.43 10.25 0.33
N ALA A 52 6.69 10.10 -0.07
CA ALA A 52 7.43 8.85 0.15
C ALA A 52 7.63 8.58 1.64
N TRP A 53 7.94 9.60 2.43
CA TRP A 53 8.08 9.47 3.88
C TRP A 53 6.78 9.01 4.56
N LEU A 54 5.64 9.61 4.20
CA LEU A 54 4.32 9.18 4.70
C LEU A 54 3.97 7.74 4.30
N LEU A 55 4.27 7.35 3.06
CA LEU A 55 4.05 5.98 2.58
C LEU A 55 4.93 4.96 3.33
N ALA A 56 6.13 5.35 3.76
CA ALA A 56 6.97 4.52 4.63
C ALA A 56 6.34 4.31 6.02
N ILE A 57 5.75 5.36 6.59
CA ILE A 57 5.00 5.26 7.85
C ILE A 57 3.75 4.38 7.65
N ALA A 58 3.00 4.57 6.56
CA ALA A 58 1.81 3.79 6.25
C ALA A 58 2.14 2.30 6.13
N ARG A 59 3.20 1.95 5.40
CA ARG A 59 3.68 0.57 5.26
C ARG A 59 4.06 -0.04 6.60
N THR A 60 4.82 0.69 7.42
CA THR A 60 5.22 0.20 8.75
C THR A 60 4.01 -0.03 9.64
N THR A 61 3.06 0.90 9.63
CA THR A 61 1.80 0.81 10.39
C THR A 61 1.00 -0.42 9.99
N PHE A 62 0.85 -0.67 8.69
CA PHE A 62 0.21 -1.87 8.15
C PHE A 62 0.92 -3.17 8.58
N LEU A 63 2.25 -3.22 8.47
CA LEU A 63 3.02 -4.40 8.86
C LEU A 63 2.93 -4.70 10.37
N ASP A 64 2.94 -3.67 11.20
CA ASP A 64 2.74 -3.80 12.65
C ASP A 64 1.34 -4.33 12.96
N ASP A 65 0.32 -3.84 12.25
CA ASP A 65 -1.06 -4.26 12.46
C ASP A 65 -1.30 -5.71 12.04
N ILE A 66 -0.75 -6.15 10.90
CA ILE A 66 -0.78 -7.57 10.52
C ILE A 66 -0.14 -8.44 11.60
N ARG A 67 1.05 -8.08 12.09
CA ARG A 67 1.73 -8.85 13.14
C ARG A 67 0.89 -8.92 14.42
N ARG A 68 0.19 -7.83 14.76
CA ARG A 68 -0.72 -7.76 15.91
C ARG A 68 -1.93 -8.68 15.73
N ARG A 69 -2.60 -8.63 14.57
CA ARG A 69 -3.75 -9.47 14.23
C ARG A 69 -3.39 -10.94 14.11
N SER A 70 -2.22 -11.29 13.57
CA SER A 70 -1.76 -12.70 13.55
C SER A 70 -1.55 -13.28 14.95
N ARG A 71 -1.30 -12.44 15.96
CA ARG A 71 -1.18 -12.86 17.37
C ARG A 71 -2.55 -12.96 18.07
N HIS A 72 -3.60 -12.35 17.52
CA HIS A 72 -4.97 -12.36 18.03
C HIS A 72 -5.94 -12.42 16.84
N PRO A 73 -6.20 -13.62 16.29
CA PRO A 73 -7.14 -13.78 15.20
C PRO A 73 -8.52 -13.28 15.66
N MET A 74 -9.07 -12.31 14.97
CA MET A 74 -10.46 -11.89 15.12
C MET A 74 -11.17 -12.32 13.84
N ASP A 75 -12.27 -13.05 13.99
CA ASP A 75 -13.10 -13.51 12.89
C ASP A 75 -13.78 -12.31 12.23
N GLY A 76 -13.55 -12.13 10.93
CA GLY A 76 -14.22 -11.12 10.12
C GLY A 76 -14.60 -11.72 8.78
N GLU A 77 -15.90 -11.94 8.57
CA GLU A 77 -16.44 -12.31 7.27
C GLU A 77 -16.33 -11.13 6.30
N LEU A 78 -15.70 -11.38 5.15
CA LEU A 78 -15.68 -10.44 4.03
C LEU A 78 -16.97 -10.60 3.24
N THR A 79 -17.73 -9.52 3.13
CA THR A 79 -18.95 -9.49 2.32
C THR A 79 -18.57 -9.21 0.86
N ASP A 80 -18.77 -10.18 -0.03
CA ASP A 80 -18.65 -9.98 -1.47
C ASP A 80 -19.82 -9.11 -1.97
N VAL A 81 -19.52 -7.91 -2.44
CA VAL A 81 -20.48 -7.07 -3.15
C VAL A 81 -20.35 -7.38 -4.63
N ALA A 82 -21.31 -8.11 -5.19
CA ALA A 82 -21.39 -8.36 -6.62
C ALA A 82 -21.80 -7.07 -7.36
N VAL A 83 -20.89 -6.50 -8.14
CA VAL A 83 -21.15 -5.33 -8.99
C VAL A 83 -20.85 -5.69 -10.44
N PHE A 84 -21.87 -5.59 -11.31
CA PHE A 84 -21.76 -5.81 -12.75
C PHE A 84 -21.48 -4.47 -13.46
N ASP A 85 -20.23 -4.04 -13.41
CA ASP A 85 -19.67 -3.00 -14.27
C ASP A 85 -18.29 -3.51 -14.74
N PRO A 86 -17.99 -3.56 -16.06
CA PRO A 86 -16.72 -4.07 -16.57
C PRO A 86 -15.48 -3.38 -15.99
N ASP A 87 -15.54 -2.07 -15.73
CA ASP A 87 -14.41 -1.33 -15.14
C ASP A 87 -14.24 -1.72 -13.67
N ILE A 88 -15.35 -1.94 -12.96
CA ILE A 88 -15.33 -2.41 -11.58
C ILE A 88 -14.87 -3.86 -11.51
N ALA A 89 -15.29 -4.71 -12.45
CA ALA A 89 -14.85 -6.10 -12.56
C ALA A 89 -13.33 -6.18 -12.79
N GLN A 90 -12.79 -5.37 -13.69
CA GLN A 90 -11.34 -5.29 -13.89
C GLN A 90 -10.62 -4.79 -12.62
N GLN A 91 -11.16 -3.79 -11.93
CA GLN A 91 -10.59 -3.32 -10.65
C GLN A 91 -10.63 -4.39 -9.56
N ILE A 92 -11.69 -5.20 -9.51
CA ILE A 92 -11.82 -6.34 -8.60
C ILE A 92 -10.73 -7.37 -8.92
N THR A 93 -10.57 -7.75 -10.20
CA THR A 93 -9.52 -8.69 -10.63
C THR A 93 -8.13 -8.16 -10.28
N VAL A 94 -7.82 -6.89 -10.58
CA VAL A 94 -6.53 -6.29 -10.22
C VAL A 94 -6.28 -6.37 -8.70
N ARG A 95 -7.29 -6.05 -7.88
CA ARG A 95 -7.17 -6.14 -6.41
C ARG A 95 -6.97 -7.58 -5.92
N ALA A 96 -7.68 -8.53 -6.50
CA ALA A 96 -7.55 -9.96 -6.18
C ALA A 96 -6.13 -10.46 -6.50
N VAL A 97 -5.63 -10.20 -7.71
CA VAL A 97 -4.26 -10.50 -8.12
C VAL A 97 -3.25 -9.86 -7.17
N LEU A 98 -3.36 -8.55 -6.92
CA LEU A 98 -2.44 -7.84 -6.03
C LEU A 98 -2.39 -8.50 -4.66
N ALA A 99 -3.54 -8.87 -4.08
CA ALA A 99 -3.60 -9.50 -2.77
C ALA A 99 -2.91 -10.87 -2.69
N ASN A 100 -2.70 -11.55 -3.83
CA ASN A 100 -1.98 -12.82 -3.90
C ASN A 100 -0.45 -12.66 -4.05
N LEU A 101 0.05 -11.44 -4.31
CA LEU A 101 1.48 -11.18 -4.37
C LEU A 101 2.08 -11.09 -2.94
N PRO A 102 3.35 -11.50 -2.76
CA PRO A 102 4.07 -11.23 -1.51
C PRO A 102 4.04 -9.72 -1.19
N GLU A 103 3.82 -9.36 0.08
CA GLU A 103 3.63 -7.96 0.51
C GLU A 103 4.65 -7.00 -0.09
N THR A 104 5.94 -7.38 -0.07
CA THR A 104 7.00 -6.48 -0.54
C THR A 104 6.94 -6.28 -2.05
N GLN A 105 6.53 -7.30 -2.83
CA GLN A 105 6.31 -7.17 -4.27
C GLN A 105 5.07 -6.32 -4.56
N ARG A 106 3.97 -6.58 -3.85
CA ARG A 106 2.73 -5.80 -3.95
C ARG A 106 2.97 -4.32 -3.64
N SER A 107 3.64 -4.02 -2.52
CA SER A 107 4.03 -2.67 -2.14
C SER A 107 4.91 -2.02 -3.21
N ALA A 108 5.93 -2.72 -3.70
CA ALA A 108 6.81 -2.18 -4.74
C ALA A 108 6.05 -1.82 -6.04
N LEU A 109 5.13 -2.68 -6.45
CA LEU A 109 4.32 -2.48 -7.67
C LEU A 109 3.36 -1.30 -7.50
N VAL A 110 2.62 -1.23 -6.40
CA VAL A 110 1.68 -0.12 -6.14
C VAL A 110 2.41 1.21 -6.04
N LEU A 111 3.50 1.28 -5.27
CA LEU A 111 4.26 2.51 -5.09
C LEU A 111 4.84 3.00 -6.43
N ARG A 112 5.38 2.09 -7.26
CA ARG A 112 6.00 2.44 -8.52
C ARG A 112 4.99 2.73 -9.64
N ASP A 113 4.10 1.78 -9.89
CA ASP A 113 3.27 1.75 -11.09
C ASP A 113 1.91 2.44 -10.90
N GLN A 114 1.34 2.41 -9.69
CA GLN A 114 0.07 3.10 -9.40
C GLN A 114 0.29 4.51 -8.83
N LEU A 115 1.26 4.68 -7.92
CA LEU A 115 1.50 5.96 -7.25
C LEU A 115 2.62 6.79 -7.89
N GLY A 116 3.41 6.21 -8.79
CA GLY A 116 4.40 6.92 -9.60
C GLY A 116 5.66 7.34 -8.85
N LEU A 117 5.98 6.73 -7.70
CA LEU A 117 7.22 7.03 -6.96
C LEU A 117 8.46 6.65 -7.78
N SER A 118 9.56 7.38 -7.57
CA SER A 118 10.86 7.02 -8.13
C SER A 118 11.39 5.72 -7.53
N TYR A 119 12.39 5.10 -8.17
CA TYR A 119 13.00 3.87 -7.62
C TYR A 119 13.66 4.12 -6.26
N GLU A 120 14.24 5.31 -6.07
CA GLU A 120 14.87 5.76 -4.83
C GLU A 120 13.83 5.97 -3.72
N GLU A 121 12.68 6.58 -4.04
CA GLU A 121 11.58 6.75 -3.09
C GLU A 121 10.98 5.40 -2.69
N VAL A 122 10.76 4.49 -3.65
CA VAL A 122 10.29 3.13 -3.36
C VAL A 122 11.30 2.40 -2.48
N ALA A 123 12.60 2.52 -2.76
CA ALA A 123 13.64 1.90 -1.95
C ALA A 123 13.59 2.40 -0.49
N GLY A 124 13.39 3.71 -0.30
CA GLY A 124 13.18 4.32 1.01
C GLY A 124 11.95 3.75 1.73
N VAL A 125 10.80 3.65 1.05
CA VAL A 125 9.56 3.09 1.61
C VAL A 125 9.71 1.61 2.00
N LEU A 126 10.41 0.82 1.18
CA LEU A 126 10.61 -0.61 1.43
C LEU A 126 11.71 -0.88 2.46
N GLY A 127 12.57 0.09 2.76
CA GLY A 127 13.77 -0.10 3.57
C GLY A 127 14.78 -1.04 2.88
N LYS A 128 14.97 -0.89 1.56
CA LYS A 128 15.83 -1.75 0.72
C LYS A 128 16.83 -0.91 -0.07
N SER A 129 17.88 -1.55 -0.60
CA SER A 129 18.80 -0.88 -1.53
C SER A 129 18.12 -0.61 -2.88
N LEU A 130 18.62 0.38 -3.63
CA LEU A 130 18.11 0.72 -4.96
C LEU A 130 18.17 -0.49 -5.93
N GLY A 131 19.30 -1.22 -5.91
CA GLY A 131 19.49 -2.42 -6.73
C GLY A 131 18.49 -3.54 -6.40
N ALA A 132 18.30 -3.83 -5.10
CA ALA A 132 17.30 -4.81 -4.67
C ALA A 132 15.89 -4.39 -5.06
N THR A 133 15.58 -3.10 -4.93
CA THR A 133 14.26 -2.52 -5.27
C THR A 133 13.93 -2.69 -6.74
N LYS A 134 14.88 -2.42 -7.65
CA LYS A 134 14.71 -2.66 -9.10
C LYS A 134 14.38 -4.12 -9.40
N LEU A 135 15.09 -5.05 -8.76
CA LEU A 135 14.84 -6.48 -8.91
C LEU A 135 13.47 -6.89 -8.35
N ILE A 136 13.05 -6.34 -7.20
CA ILE A 136 11.73 -6.57 -6.61
C ILE A 136 10.63 -6.10 -7.56
N ILE A 137 10.74 -4.89 -8.12
CA ILE A 137 9.74 -4.34 -9.06
C ILE A 137 9.66 -5.21 -10.31
N HIS A 138 10.80 -5.62 -10.87
CA HIS A 138 10.83 -6.52 -12.02
C HIS A 138 10.08 -7.83 -11.72
N ARG A 139 10.38 -8.46 -10.57
CA ARG A 139 9.71 -9.70 -10.14
C ARG A 139 8.22 -9.48 -9.88
N ALA A 140 7.85 -8.37 -9.25
CA ALA A 140 6.46 -8.03 -8.96
C ALA A 140 5.63 -7.88 -10.25
N ARG A 141 6.16 -7.19 -11.27
CA ARG A 141 5.51 -7.06 -12.59
C ARG A 141 5.34 -8.40 -13.29
N ALA A 142 6.36 -9.26 -13.24
CA ALA A 142 6.28 -10.59 -13.81
C ALA A 142 5.23 -11.46 -13.09
N ALA A 143 5.24 -11.48 -11.76
CA ALA A 143 4.28 -12.22 -10.95
C ALA A 143 2.84 -11.71 -11.17
N PHE A 144 2.65 -10.39 -11.21
CA PHE A 144 1.35 -9.78 -11.48
C PHE A 144 0.81 -10.20 -12.84
N ARG A 145 1.60 -10.09 -13.91
CA ARG A 145 1.18 -10.49 -15.26
C ARG A 145 0.76 -11.96 -15.30
N THR A 146 1.58 -12.86 -14.77
CA THR A 146 1.28 -14.29 -14.76
C THR A 146 0.03 -14.64 -13.95
N ALA A 147 -0.24 -13.92 -12.86
CA ALA A 147 -1.44 -14.11 -12.06
C ALA A 147 -2.67 -13.50 -12.73
N PHE A 148 -2.54 -12.32 -13.32
CA PHE A 148 -3.63 -11.63 -14.03
C PHE A 148 -4.10 -12.42 -15.26
N GLU A 149 -3.18 -13.00 -16.04
CA GLU A 149 -3.52 -13.87 -17.18
C GLU A 149 -4.26 -15.16 -16.80
N LYS A 150 -4.25 -15.55 -15.52
CA LYS A 150 -4.99 -16.73 -15.02
C LYS A 150 -6.37 -16.39 -14.48
N GLU A 151 -6.58 -15.15 -14.05
CA GLU A 151 -7.85 -14.66 -13.49
C GLU A 151 -8.70 -13.89 -14.54
N ALA A 152 -8.10 -13.45 -15.65
CA ALA A 152 -8.74 -12.80 -16.79
C ALA A 152 -9.17 -13.81 -17.87
#